data_AF-A0A6V8SI32-F1
#
_entry.id   AF-A0A6V8SI32-F1
#
_cell.length_a   1.000
_cell.length_b   1.000
_cell.length_c   1.000
_cell.angle_alpha   90.00
_cell.angle_beta   90.00
_cell.angle_gamma   90.00
#
_symmetry.space_group_name_H-M   'P 1'
#
loop_
_entity.id
_entity.type
_entity.pdbx_description
1 polymer ?
#
loop_
_entity_poly.entity_id
_entity_poly.type
_entity_poly.pdbx_seq_one_letter_code
_entity_poly.pdbx_strand_id
1 'polypeptide(L)'
;MLVALEQNIASVLALEDEGSMESINVKLEELQRELLKRANAKKDYNDLADEIDRLREQKQNAMVENAEREGLKQRIAEMQEFLSEQMEQIGEYDESLVRRMVEKVTVYEEKFSVEFKSGTSVDVER
;
A
#
# COMPACT_ATOMS: atom_id res chain seq x y z
N MET A 1 5.77 15.11 8.07
CA MET A 1 6.24 13.73 8.30
C MET A 1 5.29 12.73 7.65
N LEU A 2 3.97 12.86 7.86
CA LEU A 2 2.91 12.09 7.20
C LEU A 2 3.02 12.07 5.66
N VAL A 3 3.14 13.24 5.02
CA VAL A 3 3.24 13.37 3.55
C VAL A 3 4.38 12.54 2.94
N ALA A 4 5.53 12.46 3.61
CA ALA A 4 6.66 11.67 3.13
C ALA A 4 6.40 10.16 3.25
N LEU A 5 5.67 9.75 4.29
CA LEU A 5 5.31 8.36 4.52
C LEU A 5 4.25 7.89 3.50
N GLU A 6 3.26 8.74 3.21
CA GLU A 6 2.25 8.52 2.17
C GLU A 6 2.87 8.38 0.78
N GLN A 7 3.85 9.23 0.45
CA GLN A 7 4.58 9.17 -0.82
C GLN A 7 5.40 7.89 -0.97
N ASN A 8 6.01 7.42 0.11
CA ASN A 8 6.76 6.15 0.11
C ASN A 8 5.82 4.96 -0.12
N ILE A 9 4.65 4.96 0.54
CA ILE A 9 3.62 3.94 0.35
C ILE A 9 3.11 3.93 -1.11
N ALA A 10 2.78 5.09 -1.66
CA ALA A 10 2.29 5.21 -3.04
C ALA A 10 3.33 4.74 -4.08
N SER A 11 4.62 5.01 -3.83
CA SER A 11 5.70 4.60 -4.74
C SER A 11 5.92 3.09 -4.75
N VAL A 12 5.73 2.41 -3.61
CA VAL A 12 5.81 0.94 -3.53
C VAL A 12 4.63 0.28 -4.25
N LEU A 13 3.44 0.88 -4.19
CA LEU A 13 2.24 0.40 -4.90
C LEU A 13 2.31 0.66 -6.41
N ALA A 14 2.83 1.80 -6.84
CA ALA A 14 2.90 2.17 -8.27
C ALA A 14 3.92 1.33 -9.09
N LEU A 15 4.78 0.55 -8.42
CA LEU A 15 5.66 -0.42 -9.06
C LEU A 15 4.91 -1.72 -9.47
N GLU A 16 3.62 -1.83 -9.16
CA GLU A 16 2.81 -3.01 -9.49
C GLU A 16 2.12 -2.92 -10.85
N ASP A 17 2.38 -3.93 -11.68
CA ASP A 17 1.84 -4.08 -13.03
C ASP A 17 0.55 -4.91 -13.00
N GLU A 18 -0.53 -4.37 -12.42
CA GLU A 18 -1.87 -4.99 -12.49
C GLU A 18 -2.40 -5.07 -13.93
N GLY A 19 -1.86 -4.27 -14.85
CA GLY A 19 -2.17 -4.31 -16.29
C GLY A 19 -1.62 -5.54 -17.02
N SER A 20 -0.65 -6.25 -16.42
CA SER A 20 0.02 -7.39 -17.05
C SER A 20 -0.91 -8.60 -17.23
N MET A 21 -1.72 -8.97 -16.23
CA MET A 21 -2.56 -10.17 -16.32
C MET A 21 -3.67 -10.08 -17.37
N GLU A 22 -4.32 -8.91 -17.48
CA GLU A 22 -5.38 -8.70 -18.46
C GLU A 22 -4.82 -8.78 -19.89
N SER A 23 -3.65 -8.18 -20.11
CA SER A 23 -2.96 -8.25 -21.40
C SER A 23 -2.55 -9.68 -21.78
N ILE A 24 -2.11 -10.49 -20.81
CA ILE A 24 -1.77 -11.90 -21.02
C ILE A 24 -3.02 -12.72 -21.39
N ASN A 25 -4.17 -12.45 -20.74
CA ASN A 25 -5.42 -13.14 -21.05
C ASN A 25 -5.89 -12.85 -22.48
N VAL A 26 -5.88 -11.58 -22.90
CA VAL A 26 -6.25 -11.19 -24.27
C VAL A 26 -5.35 -11.90 -25.30
N LYS A 27 -4.04 -11.91 -25.06
CA LYS A 27 -3.07 -12.54 -25.96
C LYS A 27 -3.22 -14.06 -26.01
N LEU A 28 -3.52 -14.70 -24.87
CA LEU A 28 -3.82 -16.15 -24.81
C LEU A 28 -5.08 -16.50 -25.61
N GLU A 29 -6.15 -15.71 -25.52
CA GLU A 29 -7.36 -15.95 -26.32
C GLU A 29 -7.10 -15.83 -27.82
N GLU A 30 -6.35 -14.82 -28.24
CA GLU A 30 -5.99 -14.62 -29.64
C GLU A 30 -5.20 -15.80 -30.21
N LEU A 31 -4.15 -16.23 -29.49
CA LEU A 31 -3.31 -17.35 -29.91
C LEU A 31 -4.08 -18.67 -29.94
N GLN A 32 -4.99 -18.91 -28.98
CA GLN A 32 -5.84 -20.09 -29.00
C GLN A 32 -6.78 -20.11 -30.22
N ARG A 33 -7.38 -18.97 -30.58
CA ARG A 33 -8.20 -18.86 -31.80
C ARG A 33 -7.38 -19.11 -33.06
N GLU A 34 -6.16 -18.60 -33.11
CA GLU A 34 -5.27 -18.80 -34.26
C GLU A 34 -4.78 -20.26 -34.37
N LEU A 35 -4.48 -20.91 -33.24
CA LEU A 35 -4.11 -22.33 -33.20
C LEU A 35 -5.23 -23.20 -33.78
N LEU A 36 -6.49 -22.96 -33.39
CA LEU A 36 -7.64 -23.67 -33.95
C LEU A 36 -7.75 -23.49 -35.48
N LYS A 37 -7.48 -22.28 -35.98
CA LYS A 37 -7.47 -22.02 -37.44
C LYS A 37 -6.36 -22.79 -38.15
N ARG A 38 -5.14 -22.83 -37.62
CA ARG A 38 -4.01 -23.57 -38.22
C ARG A 38 -4.22 -25.07 -38.17
N ALA A 39 -4.73 -25.60 -37.05
CA ALA A 39 -5.08 -27.01 -36.90
C ALA A 39 -6.15 -27.44 -37.92
N ASN A 40 -7.22 -26.65 -38.07
CA ASN A 40 -8.25 -26.90 -39.08
C ASN A 40 -7.71 -26.82 -40.52
N ALA A 41 -6.71 -25.96 -40.76
CA ALA A 41 -6.03 -25.85 -42.04
C ALA A 41 -4.93 -26.91 -42.26
N LYS A 42 -4.72 -27.85 -41.33
CA LYS A 42 -3.62 -28.84 -41.31
C LYS A 42 -2.23 -28.21 -41.48
N LYS A 43 -2.06 -26.98 -41.01
CA LYS A 43 -0.78 -26.27 -40.98
C LYS A 43 -0.05 -26.59 -39.67
N ASP A 44 1.27 -26.46 -39.69
CA ASP A 44 2.07 -26.51 -38.46
C ASP A 44 1.65 -25.38 -37.50
N TYR A 45 1.61 -25.71 -36.22
CA TYR A 45 1.18 -24.84 -35.12
C TYR A 45 2.05 -25.00 -33.87
N ASN A 46 3.18 -25.73 -33.96
CA ASN A 46 4.08 -25.94 -32.84
C ASN A 46 4.58 -24.60 -32.25
N ASP A 47 4.80 -23.60 -33.09
CA ASP A 47 5.16 -22.24 -32.69
C ASP A 47 4.10 -21.57 -31.80
N LEU A 48 2.82 -21.72 -32.13
CA LEU A 48 1.71 -21.23 -31.32
C LEU A 48 1.55 -22.00 -30.01
N ALA A 49 1.76 -23.31 -30.04
CA ALA A 49 1.66 -24.15 -28.85
C ALA A 49 2.73 -23.76 -27.82
N ASP A 50 3.99 -23.60 -28.26
CA ASP A 50 5.10 -23.18 -27.41
C ASP A 50 4.86 -21.79 -26.78
N GLU A 51 4.33 -20.83 -27.56
CA GLU A 51 4.04 -19.49 -27.06
C GLU A 51 2.86 -19.48 -26.06
N ILE A 52 1.83 -20.30 -26.30
CA ILE A 52 0.71 -20.47 -25.36
C ILE A 52 1.21 -21.05 -24.03
N ASP A 53 2.10 -22.03 -24.07
CA ASP A 53 2.64 -22.65 -22.86
C ASP A 53 3.53 -21.66 -22.08
N ARG A 54 4.36 -20.87 -22.78
CA ARG A 54 5.12 -19.77 -22.15
C ARG A 54 4.23 -18.73 -21.48
N LEU A 55 3.16 -18.29 -22.15
CA LEU A 55 2.25 -17.29 -21.60
C LEU A 55 1.46 -17.82 -20.40
N ARG A 56 1.13 -19.13 -20.38
CA ARG A 56 0.52 -19.79 -19.23
C ARG A 56 1.47 -19.83 -18.03
N GLU A 57 2.74 -20.14 -18.26
CA GLU A 57 3.77 -20.12 -17.22
C GLU A 57 3.96 -18.70 -16.65
N GLN A 58 4.06 -17.69 -17.51
CA GLN A 58 4.14 -16.29 -17.09
C GLN A 58 2.92 -15.87 -16.26
N LYS A 59 1.71 -16.25 -16.69
CA LYS A 59 0.47 -15.99 -15.94
C LYS A 59 0.50 -16.65 -14.56
N GLN A 60 0.94 -17.91 -14.48
CA GLN A 60 1.00 -18.63 -13.22
C GLN A 60 2.01 -18.00 -12.27
N ASN A 61 3.19 -17.62 -12.77
CA ASN A 61 4.21 -16.94 -11.96
C ASN A 61 3.70 -15.59 -11.44
N ALA A 62 3.05 -14.79 -12.29
CA ALA A 62 2.43 -13.54 -11.88
C ALA A 62 1.33 -13.74 -10.83
N MET A 63 0.53 -14.81 -10.92
CA MET A 63 -0.48 -15.14 -9.92
C MET A 63 0.13 -15.50 -8.56
N VAL A 64 1.20 -16.30 -8.55
CA VAL A 64 1.91 -16.67 -7.30
C VAL A 64 2.52 -15.43 -6.67
N GLU A 65 3.21 -14.61 -7.45
CA GLU A 65 3.83 -13.38 -6.97
C GLU A 65 2.80 -12.38 -6.43
N ASN A 66 1.64 -12.25 -7.09
CA ASN A 66 0.57 -11.40 -6.60
C ASN A 66 -0.04 -11.95 -5.29
N ALA A 67 -0.25 -13.27 -5.21
CA ALA A 67 -0.77 -13.92 -3.99
C ALA A 67 0.18 -13.80 -2.79
N GLU A 68 1.50 -13.86 -3.01
CA GLU A 68 2.50 -13.61 -1.96
C GLU A 68 2.46 -12.16 -1.45
N ARG A 69 2.04 -11.22 -2.30
CA ARG A 69 2.02 -9.78 -2.02
C ARG A 69 0.68 -9.27 -1.50
N GLU A 70 -0.42 -10.01 -1.68
CA GLU A 70 -1.75 -9.65 -1.16
C GLU A 70 -1.73 -9.27 0.34
N GLY A 71 -1.01 -10.03 1.16
CA GLY A 71 -0.88 -9.72 2.60
C GLY A 71 -0.11 -8.42 2.88
N LEU A 72 0.82 -8.03 2.00
CA LEU A 72 1.50 -6.73 2.08
C LEU A 72 0.56 -5.60 1.66
N LYS A 73 -0.25 -5.81 0.60
CA LYS A 73 -1.28 -4.83 0.17
C LYS A 73 -2.27 -4.56 1.29
N GLN A 74 -2.76 -5.61 1.94
CA GLN A 74 -3.69 -5.48 3.05
C GLN A 74 -3.08 -4.65 4.20
N ARG A 75 -1.84 -4.95 4.60
CA ARG A 75 -1.13 -4.16 5.62
C ARG A 75 -0.92 -2.70 5.22
N ILE A 76 -0.63 -2.44 3.95
CA ILE A 76 -0.47 -1.08 3.45
C ILE A 76 -1.79 -0.31 3.53
N ALA A 77 -2.91 -0.94 3.14
CA ALA A 77 -4.24 -0.34 3.27
C ALA A 77 -4.60 -0.06 4.74
N GLU A 78 -4.34 -1.00 5.65
CA GLU A 78 -4.51 -0.83 7.09
C GLU A 78 -3.66 0.34 7.63
N MET A 79 -2.41 0.50 7.15
CA MET A 79 -1.57 1.63 7.53
C MET A 79 -2.12 2.96 7.00
N GLN A 80 -2.63 3.00 5.77
CA GLN A 80 -3.25 4.22 5.22
C GLN A 80 -4.50 4.62 5.99
N GLU A 81 -5.37 3.66 6.31
CA GLU A 81 -6.56 3.88 7.12
C GLU A 81 -6.19 4.40 8.51
N PHE A 82 -5.26 3.73 9.19
CA PHE A 82 -4.76 4.17 10.50
C PHE A 82 -4.22 5.59 10.48
N LEU A 83 -3.45 5.98 9.45
CA LEU A 83 -2.94 7.35 9.33
C LEU A 83 -4.05 8.36 9.06
N SER A 84 -5.09 7.98 8.32
CA SER A 84 -6.24 8.86 8.05
C SER A 84 -7.15 9.07 9.27
N GLU A 85 -7.22 8.08 10.17
CA GLU A 85 -7.98 8.15 11.42
C GLU A 85 -7.27 8.89 12.54
N GLN A 86 -5.96 9.18 12.38
CA GLN A 86 -5.21 9.97 13.34
C GLN A 86 -5.80 11.38 13.38
N MET A 87 -6.56 11.68 14.45
CA MET A 87 -7.07 13.02 14.72
C MET A 87 -5.91 14.02 14.76
N GLU A 88 -5.85 14.92 13.76
CA GLU A 88 -4.86 16.02 13.73
C GLU A 88 -5.04 17.00 14.89
N GLN A 89 -6.21 17.04 15.53
CA GLN A 89 -6.53 17.98 16.59
C GLN A 89 -7.29 17.31 17.73
N ILE A 90 -6.77 17.52 18.95
CA ILE A 90 -7.48 17.21 20.19
C ILE A 90 -8.68 18.15 20.25
N GLY A 91 -9.88 17.65 19.91
CA GLY A 91 -11.11 18.45 19.86
C GLY A 91 -11.66 18.82 21.24
N GLU A 92 -11.37 18.01 22.25
CA GLU A 92 -11.80 18.20 23.63
C GLU A 92 -10.71 17.77 24.61
N TYR A 93 -10.74 18.33 25.82
CA TYR A 93 -9.79 18.00 26.88
C TYR A 93 -9.91 16.52 27.30
N ASP A 94 -8.83 15.76 27.17
CA ASP A 94 -8.72 14.38 27.66
C ASP A 94 -7.74 14.31 28.85
N GLU A 95 -8.29 14.20 30.05
CA GLU A 95 -7.54 14.06 31.31
C GLU A 95 -6.58 12.86 31.29
N SER A 96 -6.99 11.73 30.70
CA SER A 96 -6.17 10.52 30.65
C SER A 96 -4.96 10.73 29.76
N LEU A 97 -5.15 11.40 28.62
CA LEU A 97 -4.07 11.77 27.71
C LEU A 97 -3.10 12.76 28.38
N VAL A 98 -3.62 13.79 29.03
CA VAL A 98 -2.80 14.80 29.73
C VAL A 98 -1.95 14.15 30.82
N ARG A 99 -2.53 13.26 31.65
CA ARG A 99 -1.75 12.50 32.66
C ARG A 99 -0.70 11.59 32.06
N ARG A 100 -0.96 11.07 30.86
CA ARG A 100 0.02 10.22 30.15
C ARG A 100 1.19 11.05 29.63
N MET A 101 0.93 12.26 29.14
CA MET A 101 1.92 13.09 28.44
C MET A 101 2.67 14.08 29.33
N VAL A 102 2.01 14.70 30.30
CA VAL A 102 2.58 15.76 31.15
C VAL A 102 3.29 15.14 32.36
N GLU A 103 4.50 15.61 32.62
CA GLU A 103 5.29 15.25 33.81
C GLU A 103 4.98 16.20 34.97
N LYS A 104 5.07 17.52 34.74
CA LYS A 104 4.73 18.54 35.73
C LYS A 104 4.37 19.88 35.07
N VAL A 105 3.66 20.72 35.83
CA VAL A 105 3.38 22.11 35.48
C VAL A 105 3.97 23.01 36.56
N THR A 106 4.77 23.99 36.15
CA THR A 106 5.33 25.01 37.05
C THR A 106 4.63 26.34 36.80
N VAL A 107 4.10 26.94 37.86
CA VAL A 107 3.33 28.19 37.80
C VAL A 107 4.24 29.37 38.15
N TYR A 108 4.34 30.33 37.25
CA TYR A 108 5.02 31.61 37.46
C TYR A 108 3.99 32.75 37.51
N GLU A 109 4.47 33.98 37.75
CA GLU A 109 3.62 35.16 37.84
C GLU A 109 2.95 35.51 36.50
N GLU A 110 3.70 35.41 35.39
CA GLU A 110 3.24 35.81 34.04
C GLU A 110 3.01 34.62 33.09
N LYS A 111 3.36 33.40 33.49
CA LYS A 111 3.29 32.22 32.60
C LYS A 111 3.14 30.89 33.33
N PHE A 112 2.82 29.86 32.57
CA PHE A 112 2.88 28.46 32.95
C PHE A 112 3.95 27.75 32.13
N SER A 113 4.81 26.95 32.78
CA SER A 113 5.74 26.06 32.08
C SER A 113 5.24 24.63 32.22
N VAL A 114 4.90 24.00 31.10
CA VAL A 114 4.45 22.61 31.03
C VAL A 114 5.61 21.74 30.54
N GLU A 115 6.03 20.78 31.35
CA GLU A 115 7.06 19.81 31.00
C GLU A 115 6.43 18.46 30.67
N PHE A 116 6.74 17.92 29.49
CA PHE A 116 6.26 16.64 28.99
C PHE A 116 7.22 15.52 29.39
N LYS A 117 6.70 14.30 29.54
CA LYS A 117 7.52 13.10 29.82
C LYS A 117 8.54 12.77 28.73
N SER A 118 8.37 13.35 27.54
CA SER A 118 9.37 13.28 26.47
C SER A 118 10.61 14.14 26.74
N GLY A 119 10.61 14.97 27.78
CA GLY A 119 11.64 15.98 28.07
C GLY A 119 11.45 17.29 27.31
N THR A 120 10.37 17.43 26.53
CA THR A 120 10.01 18.69 25.85
C THR A 120 9.30 19.61 26.84
N SER A 121 9.51 20.92 26.73
CA SER A 121 8.81 21.92 27.55
C SER A 121 8.19 23.01 26.69
N VAL A 122 7.02 23.50 27.11
CA VAL A 122 6.30 24.61 26.47
C VAL A 122 5.94 25.64 27.53
N ASP A 123 6.22 26.91 27.23
CA ASP A 123 5.76 28.05 28.01
C ASP A 123 4.45 28.60 27.43
N VAL A 124 3.47 28.82 28.31
CA VAL A 124 2.17 29.41 27.97
C VAL A 124 2.01 30.69 28.78
N GLU A 125 1.91 31.82 28.10
CA GLU A 125 1.63 33.11 28.74
C GLU A 125 0.24 33.11 29.37
N ARG A 126 0.08 33.86 30.47
CA ARG A 126 -1.18 34.00 31.18
C ARG A 126 -2.22 34.86 30.46
#